data_AF-A0A528FMD5-F1
#
_entry.id   AF-A0A528FMD5-F1
#
_cell.length_a   1.000
_cell.length_b   1.000
_cell.length_c   1.000
_cell.angle_alpha   90.00
_cell.angle_beta   90.00
_cell.angle_gamma   90.00
#
_symmetry.space_group_name_H-M   'P 1'
#
loop_
_entity.id
_entity.type
_entity.pdbx_description
1 polymer ?
#
loop_
_entity_poly.entity_id
_entity_poly.type
_entity_poly.pdbx_seq_one_letter_code
_entity_poly.pdbx_strand_id
1 'polypeptide(L)' 'LSDLFTGRMGRPGGNRQRLAMSQPTDGSRTLYVLENGRPRPVSVKVGSTDGELTEITSGLEEGAHVITAAQQRN' A
#
# COMPACT_ATOMS: atom_id res chain seq x y z
N LEU A 1 32.79 -34.30 -2.32
CA LEU A 1 32.00 -33.16 -1.78
C LEU A 1 31.37 -32.40 -2.96
N SER A 2 30.63 -33.12 -3.81
CA SER A 2 30.48 -32.71 -5.21
C SER A 2 29.04 -32.35 -5.63
N ASP A 3 28.05 -32.44 -4.73
CA ASP A 3 26.64 -32.43 -5.13
C ASP A 3 25.74 -31.47 -4.32
N LEU A 4 26.20 -30.24 -4.02
CA LEU A 4 25.38 -29.26 -3.31
C LEU A 4 25.06 -27.97 -4.09
N PHE A 5 25.25 -27.98 -5.42
CA PHE A 5 24.91 -26.83 -6.30
C PHE A 5 24.04 -27.20 -7.51
N THR A 6 23.28 -28.30 -7.44
CA THR A 6 22.29 -28.57 -8.49
C THR A 6 21.03 -27.75 -8.20
N GLY A 7 20.92 -26.63 -8.91
CA GLY A 7 19.75 -25.77 -8.94
C GLY A 7 18.47 -26.58 -9.11
N ARG A 8 17.62 -26.56 -8.07
CA ARG A 8 16.21 -26.89 -8.27
C ARG A 8 15.59 -25.73 -9.03
N MET A 9 15.38 -25.99 -10.31
CA MET A 9 14.43 -25.27 -11.16
C MET A 9 13.05 -25.35 -10.49
N GLY A 10 12.80 -24.41 -9.58
CA GLY A 10 11.54 -24.22 -8.88
C GLY A 10 10.55 -23.53 -9.82
N ARG A 11 9.64 -24.36 -10.35
CA ARG A 11 8.33 -24.06 -10.96
C ARG A 11 7.90 -22.58 -11.01
N PRO A 12 7.38 -22.10 -12.17
CA PRO A 12 6.77 -20.78 -12.27
C PRO A 12 5.50 -20.72 -11.42
N GLY A 13 5.67 -20.28 -10.19
CA GLY A 13 4.62 -20.18 -9.19
C GLY A 13 4.07 -18.76 -9.10
N GLY A 14 2.92 -18.55 -9.75
CA GLY A 14 1.84 -17.68 -9.27
C GLY A 14 2.12 -16.19 -9.20
N ASN A 15 1.54 -15.44 -10.16
CA ASN A 15 0.83 -14.17 -9.95
C ASN A 15 1.06 -13.46 -8.59
N ARG A 16 2.27 -12.95 -8.37
CA ARG A 16 2.51 -11.78 -7.50
C ARG A 16 2.65 -10.53 -8.35
N GLN A 17 1.77 -10.37 -9.32
CA GLN A 17 1.39 -9.04 -9.79
C GLN A 17 0.38 -8.47 -8.79
N ARG A 18 0.78 -8.29 -7.53
CA ARG A 18 0.32 -7.06 -6.87
C ARG A 18 0.99 -6.00 -7.71
N LEU A 19 0.21 -5.24 -8.48
CA LEU A 19 0.71 -4.13 -9.25
C LEU A 19 1.77 -3.42 -8.41
N ALA A 20 3.02 -3.55 -8.80
CA ALA A 20 4.05 -2.63 -8.39
C ALA A 20 3.69 -1.33 -9.10
N MET A 21 2.62 -0.67 -8.66
CA MET A 21 2.52 0.76 -8.74
C MET A 21 3.81 1.21 -8.09
N SER A 22 4.76 1.65 -8.92
CA SER A 22 6.02 2.24 -8.50
C SER A 22 5.67 3.22 -7.40
N GLN A 23 5.91 2.80 -6.15
CA GLN A 23 5.63 3.64 -5.00
C GLN A 23 6.50 4.88 -5.21
N PRO A 24 5.91 6.08 -5.17
CA PRO A 24 6.69 7.30 -5.26
C PRO A 24 7.85 7.21 -4.27
N THR A 25 9.07 7.36 -4.77
CA THR A 25 10.30 7.20 -3.97
C THR A 25 10.47 8.29 -2.91
N ASP A 26 9.62 9.31 -2.96
CA ASP A 26 9.58 10.45 -2.04
C ASP A 26 8.70 10.22 -0.79
N GLY A 27 8.07 9.05 -0.69
CA GLY A 27 7.16 8.69 0.40
C GLY A 27 5.74 9.23 0.23
N SER A 28 5.40 9.78 -0.94
CA SER A 28 4.04 10.23 -1.23
C SER A 28 3.09 9.06 -1.52
N ARG A 29 1.85 9.16 -1.06
CA ARG A 29 0.76 8.20 -1.32
C ARG A 29 -0.55 8.92 -1.54
N THR A 30 -1.47 8.27 -2.25
CA THR A 30 -2.86 8.75 -2.34
C THR A 30 -3.68 8.08 -1.25
N LEU A 31 -4.34 8.88 -0.42
CA LEU A 31 -5.41 8.46 0.46
C LEU A 31 -6.74 9.01 -0.04
N TYR A 32 -7.85 8.47 0.49
CA TYR A 32 -9.18 8.96 0.20
C TYR A 32 -9.83 9.46 1.49
N VAL A 33 -10.30 10.70 1.45
CA VAL A 33 -11.16 11.27 2.49
C VAL A 33 -12.61 11.25 2.04
N LEU A 34 -13.52 11.09 2.99
CA LEU A 34 -14.94 11.21 2.75
C LEU A 34 -15.35 12.68 2.85
N GLU A 35 -15.69 13.29 1.73
CA GLU A 35 -16.16 14.67 1.65
C GLU A 35 -17.52 14.69 0.96
N ASN A 36 -18.53 15.27 1.61
CA ASN A 36 -19.90 15.35 1.09
C ASN A 36 -20.47 13.98 0.61
N GLY A 37 -20.17 12.92 1.36
CA GLY A 37 -20.61 11.55 1.05
C GLY A 37 -19.89 10.88 -0.11
N ARG A 38 -18.80 11.48 -0.63
CA ARG A 38 -18.02 10.92 -1.75
C ARG A 38 -16.54 10.78 -1.40
N PRO A 39 -15.85 9.73 -1.87
CA PRO A 39 -14.39 9.64 -1.75
C PRO A 39 -13.71 10.74 -2.57
N ARG A 40 -12.81 11.51 -1.94
CA ARG A 40 -11.92 12.47 -2.59
C ARG A 40 -10.46 12.04 -2.41
N PRO A 41 -9.67 11.95 -3.50
CA PRO A 41 -8.25 11.65 -3.40
C PRO A 41 -7.48 12.83 -2.80
N VAL A 42 -6.55 12.51 -1.90
CA VAL A 42 -5.60 13.45 -1.30
C VAL A 42 -4.20 12.86 -1.36
N SER A 43 -3.20 13.69 -1.68
CA SER A 43 -1.79 13.29 -1.64
C SER A 43 -1.25 13.53 -0.24
N VAL A 44 -0.65 12.51 0.36
CA VAL A 44 -0.07 12.55 1.70
C VAL A 44 1.37 12.10 1.67
N LYS A 45 2.16 12.53 2.66
CA LYS A 45 3.49 11.98 2.92
C LYS A 45 3.43 11.01 4.10
N VAL A 46 3.90 9.79 3.87
CA VAL A 46 3.92 8.73 4.87
C VAL A 46 5.25 8.70 5.61
N GLY A 47 5.19 8.49 6.93
CA GLY A 47 6.33 8.28 7.82
C GLY A 47 6.54 6.80 8.15
N SER A 48 6.77 6.51 9.44
CA SER A 48 7.00 5.15 9.92
C SER A 48 5.69 4.33 10.01
N THR A 49 5.83 3.00 10.03
CA THR A 49 4.72 2.08 10.33
C THR A 49 5.21 0.98 11.26
N ASP A 50 4.35 0.55 12.18
CA ASP A 50 4.58 -0.59 13.07
C ASP A 50 3.93 -1.89 12.56
N GLY A 51 3.29 -1.84 11.38
CA GLY A 51 2.56 -2.97 10.77
C GLY A 51 1.05 -2.95 11.02
N GLU A 52 0.57 -2.17 11.99
CA GLU A 52 -0.85 -1.94 12.26
C GLU A 52 -1.25 -0.50 11.92
N LEU A 53 -0.43 0.46 12.35
CA LEU A 53 -0.59 1.88 12.13
C LEU A 53 0.50 2.42 11.21
N THR A 54 0.14 3.41 10.40
CA THR A 54 1.05 4.13 9.52
C THR A 54 0.93 5.62 9.81
N GLU A 55 2.06 6.26 10.09
CA GLU A 55 2.13 7.69 10.36
C GLU A 55 1.95 8.51 9.08
N ILE A 56 1.18 9.59 9.17
CA ILE A 56 1.07 10.63 8.14
C ILE A 56 1.77 11.89 8.65
N THR A 57 2.78 12.35 7.91
CA THR A 57 3.60 13.51 8.28
C THR A 57 3.14 14.80 7.63
N SER A 58 2.38 14.73 6.52
CA SER A 58 1.76 15.88 5.87
C SER A 58 0.68 15.50 4.85
N GLY A 59 -0.13 16.48 4.43
CA GLY A 59 -1.14 16.32 3.39
C GLY A 59 -2.54 15.93 3.89
N LEU A 60 -2.73 15.88 5.21
CA LEU A 60 -4.01 15.62 5.84
C LEU A 60 -4.19 16.55 7.06
N GLU A 61 -5.40 17.02 7.28
CA GLU A 61 -5.78 17.84 8.43
C GLU A 61 -6.41 16.98 9.52
N GLU A 62 -6.25 17.40 10.77
CA GLU A 62 -6.92 16.75 11.91
C GLU A 62 -8.45 16.82 11.76
N GLY A 63 -9.14 15.74 12.13
CA GLY A 63 -10.60 15.61 11.98
C GLY A 63 -11.07 15.18 10.58
N ALA A 64 -10.17 15.04 9.60
CA ALA A 64 -10.53 14.49 8.30
C ALA A 64 -11.06 13.05 8.39
N HIS A 65 -12.18 12.76 7.75
CA HIS A 65 -12.75 11.42 7.70
C HIS A 65 -12.03 10.57 6.64
N VAL A 66 -11.07 9.75 7.06
CA VAL A 66 -10.30 8.87 6.17
C VAL A 66 -11.05 7.56 5.92
N ILE A 67 -11.08 7.13 4.66
CA ILE A 67 -11.64 5.82 4.27
C ILE A 67 -10.55 4.77 4.49
N THR A 68 -10.76 3.85 5.44
CA THR A 68 -9.79 2.80 5.82
C THR A 68 -10.14 1.42 5.26
N ALA A 69 -11.37 1.21 4.81
CA ALA A 69 -11.81 -0.03 4.18
C ALA A 69 -12.95 0.22 3.19
N ALA A 70 -13.09 -0.68 2.22
CA ALA A 70 -14.26 -0.76 1.35
C ALA A 70 -14.67 -2.24 1.25
N GLN A 71 -15.98 -2.49 1.32
CA GLN A 71 -16.53 -3.82 1.18
C GLN A 71 -17.53 -3.83 0.02
N GLN A 72 -17.26 -4.67 -0.98
CA GLN A 72 -18.26 -5.00 -1.99
C GLN A 72 -19.09 -6.17 -1.48
N ARG A 73 -20.41 -5.99 -1.41
CA ARG A 73 -21.35 -7.08 -1.11
C ARG A 73 -21.92 -7.58 -2.44
N ASN A 74 -21.92 -8.90 -2.63
CA ASN A 74 -22.54 -9.59 -3.75
C ASN A 74 -23.95 -10.06 -3.36
#